data_AF-A0A3C0IV28-F1
#
_entry.id   AF-A0A3C0IV28-F1
#
_cell.length_a   1.000
_cell.length_b   1.000
_cell.length_c   1.000
_cell.angle_alpha   90.00
_cell.angle_beta   90.00
_cell.angle_gamma   90.00
#
_symmetry.space_group_name_H-M   'P 1'
#
loop_
_entity.id
_entity.type
_entity.pdbx_description
1 polymer ?
#
loop_
_entity_poly.entity_id
_entity_poly.type
_entity_poly.pdbx_seq_one_letter_code
_entity_poly.pdbx_strand_id
1 'polypeptide(L)'
;MKKLLIILIVSCCYLTVNAQRTLDTSWHGHWQGKLNIYNAKGEVQQQIPMQLNIQPVNGSDTLTWQLVYNTKDVRNYTLYSDTTKKQLLIDEHNGILLAAALYNNRLVSWFQVEGGMLQSTYTKTGNTLTMEIMYSSLTQKLVSGGSNNIPKVIAFPINSYQFASLSRIP
;
A
#
# COMPACT_ATOMS: atom_id res chain seq x y z
N MET A 1 22.82 -24.66 -52.29
CA MET A 1 22.84 -23.81 -51.07
C MET A 1 21.44 -23.78 -50.47
N LYS A 2 21.37 -23.99 -49.16
CA LYS A 2 20.20 -24.26 -48.33
C LYS A 2 19.13 -23.16 -48.46
N LYS A 3 17.88 -23.55 -48.74
CA LYS A 3 16.70 -22.75 -48.40
C LYS A 3 15.81 -23.60 -47.50
N LEU A 4 16.12 -23.58 -46.20
CA LEU A 4 15.20 -23.98 -45.15
C LEU A 4 14.77 -22.68 -44.48
N LEU A 5 13.60 -22.16 -44.87
CA LEU A 5 12.99 -21.02 -44.20
C LEU A 5 12.13 -21.58 -43.07
N ILE A 6 12.63 -21.43 -41.84
CA ILE A 6 11.93 -21.75 -40.60
C ILE A 6 10.71 -20.83 -40.47
N ILE A 7 9.51 -21.42 -40.40
CA ILE A 7 8.29 -20.74 -39.95
C ILE A 7 8.40 -20.65 -38.42
N LEU A 8 8.77 -19.47 -37.91
CA LEU A 8 8.75 -19.18 -36.48
C LEU A 8 7.30 -18.83 -36.10
N ILE A 9 6.61 -19.78 -35.48
CA ILE A 9 5.32 -19.57 -34.81
C ILE A 9 5.56 -18.63 -33.64
N VAL A 10 5.36 -17.33 -33.85
CA VAL A 10 5.21 -16.35 -32.76
C VAL A 10 3.75 -16.45 -32.30
N SER A 11 3.46 -17.52 -31.55
CA SER A 11 2.29 -17.57 -30.68
C SER A 11 2.56 -16.61 -29.53
N CYS A 12 2.32 -15.33 -29.76
CA CYS A 12 2.23 -14.34 -28.70
C CYS A 12 0.97 -14.69 -27.90
N CYS A 13 1.12 -15.55 -26.89
CA CYS A 13 0.12 -15.70 -25.85
C CYS A 13 -0.05 -14.31 -25.23
N TYR A 14 -1.15 -13.65 -25.58
CA TYR A 14 -1.67 -12.51 -24.86
C TYR A 14 -2.02 -13.00 -23.44
N LEU A 15 -1.03 -13.05 -22.56
CA LEU A 15 -1.29 -13.11 -21.14
C LEU A 15 -1.92 -11.78 -20.79
N THR A 16 -3.25 -11.76 -20.75
CA THR A 16 -3.97 -10.71 -20.05
C THR A 16 -3.56 -10.84 -18.60
N VAL A 17 -2.57 -10.04 -18.17
CA VAL A 17 -2.32 -9.79 -16.76
C VAL A 17 -3.58 -9.10 -16.26
N ASN A 18 -4.53 -9.87 -15.76
CA ASN A 18 -5.56 -9.31 -14.90
C ASN A 18 -4.81 -8.79 -13.68
N ALA A 19 -4.78 -7.47 -13.51
CA ALA A 19 -4.41 -6.88 -12.23
C ALA A 19 -5.24 -7.61 -11.17
N GLN A 20 -4.58 -8.35 -10.29
CA GLN A 20 -5.26 -9.17 -9.30
C GLN A 20 -6.08 -8.22 -8.43
N ARG A 21 -7.40 -8.40 -8.42
CA ARG A 21 -8.34 -7.51 -7.71
C ARG A 21 -8.57 -7.93 -6.27
N THR A 22 -7.86 -8.95 -5.83
CA THR A 22 -7.88 -9.53 -4.49
C THR A 22 -6.44 -9.73 -4.06
N LEU A 23 -6.20 -9.69 -2.75
CA LEU A 23 -4.91 -10.11 -2.23
C LEU A 23 -4.77 -11.62 -2.42
N ASP A 24 -3.57 -12.04 -2.80
CA ASP A 24 -3.24 -13.46 -2.83
C ASP A 24 -3.27 -14.03 -1.40
N THR A 25 -3.63 -15.31 -1.26
CA THR A 25 -3.72 -15.99 0.03
C THR A 25 -2.41 -16.00 0.80
N SER A 26 -1.26 -15.82 0.13
CA SER A 26 0.03 -15.66 0.80
C SER A 26 0.11 -14.40 1.66
N TRP A 27 -0.83 -13.45 1.58
CA TRP A 27 -0.94 -12.33 2.50
C TRP A 27 -1.56 -12.72 3.85
N HIS A 28 -2.34 -13.81 3.90
CA HIS A 28 -3.02 -14.24 5.12
C HIS A 28 -2.03 -14.67 6.18
N GLY A 29 -2.24 -14.27 7.43
CA GLY A 29 -1.42 -14.66 8.57
C GLY A 29 -1.22 -13.51 9.55
N HIS A 30 -0.35 -13.78 10.51
CA HIS A 30 0.10 -12.82 11.50
C HIS A 30 1.47 -12.31 11.10
N TRP A 31 1.61 -11.00 11.01
CA TRP A 31 2.83 -10.32 10.63
C TRP A 31 3.27 -9.46 11.80
N GLN A 32 4.51 -9.59 12.24
CA GLN A 32 5.01 -8.86 13.41
C GLN A 32 6.36 -8.21 13.13
N GLY A 33 6.56 -7.03 13.69
CA GLY A 33 7.82 -6.32 13.60
C GLY A 33 7.81 -5.03 14.42
N LYS A 34 8.59 -4.06 13.97
CA LYS A 34 8.74 -2.75 14.60
C LYS A 34 8.45 -1.66 13.57
N LEU A 35 7.57 -0.75 13.93
CA LEU A 35 7.34 0.50 13.22
C LEU A 35 8.37 1.53 13.69
N ASN A 36 9.12 2.10 12.77
CA ASN A 36 10.00 3.23 13.00
C ASN A 36 9.32 4.50 12.47
N ILE A 37 9.26 5.54 13.31
CA ILE A 37 8.77 6.87 12.94
C ILE A 37 9.98 7.78 12.81
N TYR A 38 10.17 8.38 11.64
CA TYR A 38 11.33 9.21 11.34
C TYR A 38 11.00 10.70 11.49
N ASN A 39 11.97 11.47 11.98
CA ASN A 39 11.90 12.92 11.98
C ASN A 39 12.34 13.50 10.61
N ALA A 40 12.23 14.82 10.46
CA ALA A 40 12.62 15.53 9.23
C ALA A 40 14.13 15.43 8.89
N LYS A 41 14.99 14.97 9.81
CA LYS A 41 16.41 14.72 9.58
C LYS A 41 16.70 13.28 9.13
N GLY A 42 15.67 12.42 9.06
CA GLY A 42 15.80 11.00 8.72
C GLY A 42 16.23 10.10 9.88
N GLU A 43 16.19 10.60 11.12
CA GLU A 43 16.52 9.81 12.31
C GLU A 43 15.26 9.15 12.88
N VAL A 44 15.39 7.94 13.44
CA VAL A 44 14.28 7.26 14.13
C VAL A 44 13.97 8.00 15.43
N GLN A 45 12.85 8.71 15.46
CA GLN A 45 12.35 9.43 16.63
C GLN A 45 11.64 8.49 17.61
N GLN A 46 10.92 7.49 17.09
CA GLN A 46 10.18 6.54 17.90
C GLN A 46 10.16 5.16 17.22
N GLN A 47 10.20 4.12 18.04
CA GLN A 47 10.02 2.74 17.62
C GLN A 47 8.88 2.09 18.39
N ILE A 48 7.96 1.44 17.67
CA ILE A 48 6.73 0.85 18.22
C ILE A 48 6.64 -0.61 17.77
N PRO A 49 6.54 -1.60 18.69
CA PRO A 49 6.15 -2.96 18.34
C PRO A 49 4.78 -2.97 17.65
N MET A 50 4.71 -3.66 16.51
CA MET A 50 3.55 -3.66 15.64
C MET A 50 3.21 -5.06 15.13
N GLN A 51 1.92 -5.33 14.98
CA GLN A 51 1.41 -6.46 14.21
C GLN A 51 0.40 -6.03 13.15
N LEU A 52 0.34 -6.80 12.07
CA LEU A 52 -0.72 -6.78 11.07
C LEU A 52 -1.28 -8.20 10.93
N ASN A 53 -2.56 -8.39 11.23
CA ASN A 53 -3.23 -9.67 11.17
C ASN A 53 -4.24 -9.66 10.02
N ILE A 54 -4.08 -10.60 9.08
CA ILE A 54 -4.87 -10.69 7.85
C ILE A 54 -5.47 -12.09 7.74
N GLN A 55 -6.79 -12.21 7.78
CA GLN A 55 -7.50 -13.49 7.71
C GLN A 55 -8.85 -13.33 7.01
N PRO A 56 -9.39 -14.36 6.32
CA PRO A 56 -10.74 -14.31 5.78
C PRO A 56 -11.81 -14.10 6.86
N VAL A 57 -12.75 -13.20 6.61
CA VAL A 57 -13.92 -12.97 7.48
C VAL A 57 -14.99 -13.99 7.11
N ASN A 58 -15.32 -14.89 8.03
CA ASN A 58 -16.39 -15.90 7.87
C ASN A 58 -16.31 -16.71 6.56
N GLY A 59 -15.10 -16.96 6.04
CA GLY A 59 -14.90 -17.68 4.78
C GLY A 59 -15.28 -16.91 3.52
N SER A 60 -15.48 -15.59 3.61
CA SER A 60 -15.71 -14.70 2.47
C SER A 60 -14.40 -14.15 1.88
N ASP A 61 -14.51 -13.46 0.73
CA ASP A 61 -13.41 -12.73 0.11
C ASP A 61 -13.02 -11.43 0.87
N THR A 62 -13.79 -11.05 1.88
CA THR A 62 -13.44 -9.96 2.80
C THR A 62 -12.37 -10.46 3.77
N LEU A 63 -11.32 -9.67 3.92
CA LEU A 63 -10.22 -9.96 4.84
C LEU A 63 -10.29 -9.04 6.06
N THR A 64 -9.84 -9.55 7.21
CA THR A 64 -9.44 -8.69 8.32
C THR A 64 -8.20 -7.90 7.92
N TRP A 65 -8.10 -6.68 8.42
CA TRP A 65 -6.94 -5.82 8.28
C TRP A 65 -6.59 -5.21 9.63
N GLN A 66 -6.32 -6.07 10.60
CA GLN A 66 -6.17 -5.66 11.99
C GLN A 66 -4.74 -5.19 12.26
N LEU A 67 -4.59 -3.93 12.66
CA LEU A 67 -3.32 -3.36 13.11
C LEU A 67 -3.28 -3.40 14.64
N VAL A 68 -2.15 -3.79 15.21
CA VAL A 68 -1.93 -3.76 16.67
C VAL A 68 -0.64 -3.04 16.97
N TYR A 69 -0.70 -1.96 17.73
CA TYR A 69 0.46 -1.20 18.21
C TYR A 69 0.63 -1.36 19.71
N ASN A 70 1.88 -1.57 20.17
CA ASN A 70 2.22 -1.73 21.60
C ASN A 70 1.31 -2.73 22.34
N THR A 71 0.80 -3.75 21.64
CA THR A 71 -0.18 -4.74 22.14
C THR A 71 -1.47 -4.17 22.73
N LYS A 72 -1.75 -2.87 22.60
CA LYS A 72 -2.83 -2.17 23.30
C LYS A 72 -3.72 -1.35 22.39
N ASP A 73 -3.14 -0.69 21.39
CA ASP A 73 -3.90 0.04 20.38
C ASP A 73 -4.23 -0.94 19.24
N VAL A 74 -5.47 -1.45 19.26
CA VAL A 74 -5.99 -2.41 18.28
C VAL A 74 -6.94 -1.68 17.34
N ARG A 75 -6.64 -1.72 16.04
CA ARG A 75 -7.48 -1.15 14.98
C ARG A 75 -8.04 -2.29 14.14
N ASN A 76 -9.32 -2.58 14.34
CA ASN A 76 -10.01 -3.66 13.64
C ASN A 76 -10.60 -3.12 12.35
N TYR A 77 -9.89 -3.25 11.23
CA TYR A 77 -10.40 -2.87 9.91
C TYR A 77 -10.73 -4.11 9.08
N THR A 78 -11.41 -3.89 7.96
CA THR A 78 -11.60 -4.92 6.92
C THR A 78 -11.11 -4.45 5.57
N LEU A 79 -10.69 -5.38 4.72
CA LEU A 79 -10.29 -5.15 3.34
C LEU A 79 -11.19 -5.98 2.42
N TYR A 80 -11.83 -5.36 1.42
CA TYR A 80 -12.64 -6.06 0.44
C TYR A 80 -12.58 -5.38 -0.94
N SER A 81 -13.03 -6.11 -1.97
CA SER A 81 -13.09 -5.59 -3.34
C SER A 81 -14.39 -4.83 -3.58
N ASP A 82 -14.29 -3.57 -4.01
CA ASP A 82 -15.39 -2.83 -4.63
C ASP A 82 -15.42 -3.12 -6.13
N THR A 83 -16.32 -4.03 -6.52
CA THR A 83 -16.48 -4.48 -7.91
C THR A 83 -16.99 -3.37 -8.83
N THR A 84 -17.70 -2.38 -8.31
CA THR A 84 -18.27 -1.27 -9.09
C THR A 84 -17.18 -0.29 -9.49
N LYS A 85 -16.32 0.08 -8.53
CA LYS A 85 -15.22 1.04 -8.76
C LYS A 85 -13.90 0.40 -9.17
N LYS A 86 -13.85 -0.93 -9.26
CA LYS A 86 -12.66 -1.73 -9.63
C LYS A 86 -11.45 -1.41 -8.74
N GLN A 87 -11.68 -1.25 -7.44
CA GLN A 87 -10.66 -0.94 -6.43
C GLN A 87 -10.85 -1.80 -5.19
N LEU A 88 -9.82 -1.85 -4.33
CA LEU A 88 -9.96 -2.38 -2.97
C LEU A 88 -10.40 -1.25 -2.03
N LEU A 89 -11.10 -1.61 -0.97
CA LEU A 89 -11.51 -0.70 0.10
C LEU A 89 -11.00 -1.24 1.43
N ILE A 90 -10.34 -0.38 2.20
CA ILE A 90 -10.09 -0.59 3.62
C ILE A 90 -11.19 0.15 4.38
N ASP A 91 -12.00 -0.57 5.14
CA ASP A 91 -13.09 -0.03 5.96
C ASP A 91 -12.65 0.02 7.42
N GLU A 92 -12.65 1.23 7.99
CA GLU A 92 -12.28 1.47 9.37
C GLU A 92 -13.41 1.24 10.39
N HIS A 93 -14.62 0.92 9.91
CA HIS A 93 -15.83 0.70 10.70
C HIS A 93 -16.28 1.89 11.55
N ASN A 94 -15.91 3.10 11.15
CA ASN A 94 -16.33 4.36 11.74
C ASN A 94 -16.90 5.33 10.67
N GLY A 95 -17.25 4.80 9.50
CA GLY A 95 -17.69 5.58 8.33
C GLY A 95 -16.57 6.01 7.39
N ILE A 96 -15.31 5.77 7.73
CA ILE A 96 -14.15 6.03 6.86
C ILE A 96 -13.88 4.81 5.97
N LEU A 97 -13.88 5.05 4.67
CA LEU A 97 -13.48 4.09 3.64
C LEU A 97 -12.26 4.62 2.90
N LEU A 98 -11.17 3.86 2.91
CA LEU A 98 -9.95 4.21 2.20
C LEU A 98 -9.85 3.38 0.92
N ALA A 99 -9.88 4.07 -0.22
CA ALA A 99 -9.64 3.44 -1.51
C ALA A 99 -8.19 2.97 -1.60
N ALA A 100 -7.99 1.75 -2.09
CA ALA A 100 -6.69 1.15 -2.28
C ALA A 100 -6.58 0.46 -3.64
N ALA A 101 -5.39 0.47 -4.20
CA ALA A 101 -5.06 -0.21 -5.45
C ALA A 101 -3.89 -1.18 -5.23
N LEU A 102 -3.98 -2.37 -5.84
CA LEU A 102 -2.95 -3.39 -5.75
C LEU A 102 -2.12 -3.42 -7.03
N TYR A 103 -0.81 -3.19 -6.90
CA TYR A 103 0.16 -3.21 -7.99
C TYR A 103 1.30 -4.17 -7.63
N ASN A 104 1.43 -5.31 -8.32
CA ASN A 104 2.56 -6.23 -8.13
C ASN A 104 2.93 -6.50 -6.64
N ASN A 105 1.97 -6.99 -5.85
CA ASN A 105 2.11 -7.19 -4.40
C ASN A 105 2.38 -5.93 -3.57
N ARG A 106 2.03 -4.75 -4.08
CA ARG A 106 2.05 -3.46 -3.37
C ARG A 106 0.64 -2.88 -3.31
N LEU A 107 0.04 -2.90 -2.12
CA LEU A 107 -1.26 -2.28 -1.84
C LEU A 107 -1.03 -0.82 -1.46
N VAL A 108 -1.55 0.12 -2.25
CA VAL A 108 -1.35 1.57 -2.08
C VAL A 108 -2.69 2.24 -1.83
N SER A 109 -2.78 3.04 -0.78
CA SER A 109 -3.89 3.97 -0.53
C SER A 109 -3.36 5.39 -0.39
N TRP A 110 -4.07 6.35 -0.97
CA TRP A 110 -3.70 7.75 -0.95
C TRP A 110 -4.95 8.61 -0.74
N PHE A 111 -4.96 9.38 0.34
CA PHE A 111 -6.14 10.09 0.79
C PHE A 111 -5.78 11.35 1.56
N GLN A 112 -6.77 12.23 1.71
CA GLN A 112 -6.65 13.45 2.51
C GLN A 112 -7.35 13.26 3.86
N VAL A 113 -6.70 13.67 4.93
CA VAL A 113 -7.27 13.66 6.29
C VAL A 113 -6.71 14.85 7.08
N GLU A 114 -7.56 15.56 7.81
CA GLU A 114 -7.18 16.67 8.70
C GLU A 114 -6.21 17.69 8.08
N GLY A 115 -6.45 18.10 6.83
CA GLY A 115 -5.63 19.11 6.14
C GLY A 115 -4.25 18.62 5.66
N GLY A 116 -4.01 17.31 5.65
CA GLY A 116 -2.84 16.71 5.03
C GLY A 116 -3.17 15.57 4.10
N MET A 117 -2.21 15.22 3.25
CA MET A 117 -2.23 14.03 2.42
C MET A 117 -1.48 12.92 3.13
N LEU A 118 -2.08 11.73 3.15
CA LEU A 118 -1.49 10.52 3.69
C LEU A 118 -1.46 9.45 2.61
N GLN A 119 -0.28 8.85 2.41
CA GLN A 119 -0.12 7.66 1.60
C GLN A 119 0.22 6.49 2.53
N SER A 120 -0.59 5.45 2.51
CA SER A 120 -0.25 4.17 3.15
C SER A 120 0.13 3.17 2.07
N THR A 121 1.13 2.36 2.36
CA THR A 121 1.57 1.33 1.42
C THR A 121 2.00 0.08 2.15
N TYR A 122 1.55 -1.07 1.65
CA TYR A 122 1.94 -2.38 2.14
C TYR A 122 2.53 -3.15 0.96
N THR A 123 3.75 -3.66 1.11
CA THR A 123 4.41 -4.45 0.07
C THR A 123 4.79 -5.81 0.63
N LYS A 124 4.37 -6.88 -0.04
CA LYS A 124 4.73 -8.23 0.34
C LYS A 124 5.86 -8.76 -0.54
N THR A 125 6.94 -9.23 0.10
CA THR A 125 8.06 -9.90 -0.56
C THR A 125 8.39 -11.17 0.23
N GLY A 126 8.10 -12.35 -0.34
CA GLY A 126 8.29 -13.63 0.36
C GLY A 126 7.52 -13.67 1.68
N ASN A 127 8.25 -13.88 2.79
CA ASN A 127 7.74 -13.91 4.17
C ASN A 127 7.94 -12.59 4.92
N THR A 128 8.10 -11.48 4.19
CA THR A 128 8.17 -10.13 4.75
C THR A 128 7.06 -9.27 4.17
N LEU A 129 6.42 -8.48 5.03
CA LEU A 129 5.48 -7.43 4.68
C LEU A 129 6.04 -6.11 5.18
N THR A 130 6.36 -5.20 4.26
CA THR A 130 6.79 -3.84 4.61
C THR A 130 5.60 -2.90 4.57
N MET A 131 5.45 -2.09 5.62
CA MET A 131 4.46 -1.02 5.69
C MET A 131 5.16 0.33 5.66
N GLU A 132 4.62 1.25 4.87
CA GLU A 132 5.09 2.63 4.76
C GLU A 132 3.91 3.58 4.96
N ILE A 133 4.10 4.63 5.76
CA ILE A 133 3.19 5.77 5.83
C ILE A 133 3.99 7.03 5.53
N MET A 134 3.50 7.82 4.58
CA MET A 134 3.96 9.18 4.34
C MET A 134 2.84 10.15 4.64
N TYR A 135 3.16 11.25 5.32
CA TYR A 135 2.24 12.35 5.54
C TYR A 135 2.86 13.68 5.10
N SER A 136 2.05 14.48 4.42
CA SER A 136 2.39 15.82 3.94
C SER A 136 1.29 16.81 4.28
N SER A 137 1.62 17.90 4.95
CA SER A 137 0.69 19.01 5.20
C SER A 137 0.39 19.76 3.91
N LEU A 138 -0.88 20.05 3.65
CA LEU A 138 -1.29 20.84 2.49
C LEU A 138 -1.01 22.34 2.62
N THR A 139 -0.64 22.80 3.82
CA THR A 139 -0.38 24.23 4.11
C THR A 139 1.05 24.65 3.72
N GLN A 140 2.03 23.76 3.92
CA GLN A 140 3.44 24.04 3.68
C GLN A 140 3.81 23.72 2.22
N LYS A 141 3.34 24.50 1.26
CA LYS A 141 3.59 24.23 -0.17
C LYS A 141 4.77 25.03 -0.74
N LEU A 142 5.58 24.39 -1.56
CA LEU A 142 6.55 25.04 -2.43
C LEU A 142 5.93 25.20 -3.82
N VAL A 143 5.81 26.44 -4.29
CA VAL A 143 5.32 26.74 -5.64
C VAL A 143 6.50 27.12 -6.52
N SER A 144 6.61 26.49 -7.68
CA SER A 144 7.67 26.76 -8.66
C SER A 144 7.13 26.68 -10.09
N GLY A 145 7.89 27.16 -11.08
CA GLY A 145 7.45 27.24 -12.47
C GLY A 145 6.35 28.28 -12.71
N GLY A 146 5.65 28.17 -13.85
CA GLY A 146 4.54 29.06 -14.21
C GLY A 146 4.92 30.28 -15.07
N SER A 147 6.12 30.31 -15.64
CA SER A 147 6.55 31.32 -16.63
C SER A 147 7.21 30.67 -17.84
N ASN A 148 7.29 31.38 -18.98
CA ASN A 148 7.98 30.92 -20.19
C ASN A 148 7.58 29.50 -20.67
N ASN A 149 6.28 29.22 -20.73
CA ASN A 149 5.72 27.89 -21.07
C ASN A 149 6.11 26.74 -20.13
N ILE A 150 6.67 27.02 -18.96
CA ILE A 150 6.97 26.02 -17.92
C ILE A 150 5.74 25.82 -17.03
N PRO A 151 5.23 24.59 -16.84
CA PRO A 151 4.12 24.31 -15.96
C PRO A 151 4.37 24.78 -14.52
N LYS A 152 3.31 25.27 -13.87
CA LYS A 152 3.35 25.55 -12.44
C LYS A 152 3.33 24.22 -11.68
N VAL A 153 4.26 24.04 -10.76
CA VAL A 153 4.39 22.86 -9.90
C VAL A 153 4.16 23.26 -8.45
N ILE A 154 3.37 22.47 -7.74
CA ILE A 154 3.16 22.59 -6.30
C ILE A 154 3.74 21.33 -5.66
N ALA A 155 4.78 21.50 -4.86
CA ALA A 155 5.38 20.44 -4.09
C ALA A 155 5.01 20.57 -2.61
N PHE A 156 4.89 19.42 -1.94
CA PHE A 156 4.61 19.33 -0.52
C PHE A 156 5.77 18.61 0.18
N PRO A 157 6.22 19.08 1.36
CA PRO A 157 7.23 18.40 2.14
C PRO A 157 6.67 17.09 2.69
N ILE A 158 7.56 16.14 2.95
CA ILE A 158 7.22 14.96 3.74
C ILE A 158 7.43 15.36 5.21
N ASN A 159 6.33 15.53 5.95
CA ASN A 159 6.37 15.93 7.35
C ASN A 159 6.60 14.73 8.28
N SER A 160 6.16 13.55 7.87
CA SER A 160 6.40 12.30 8.60
C SER A 160 6.56 11.15 7.62
N TYR A 161 7.55 10.31 7.89
CA TYR A 161 7.73 9.02 7.26
C TYR A 161 7.73 7.95 8.35
N GLN A 162 7.00 6.87 8.12
CA GLN A 162 6.97 5.71 9.00
C GLN A 162 7.22 4.46 8.18
N PHE A 163 8.02 3.56 8.72
CA PHE A 163 8.39 2.30 8.06
C PHE A 163 8.35 1.15 9.06
N ALA A 164 7.71 0.05 8.69
CA ALA A 164 7.79 -1.20 9.41
C ALA A 164 8.20 -2.33 8.46
N SER A 165 9.09 -3.21 8.91
CA SER A 165 9.36 -4.49 8.26
C SER A 165 8.81 -5.59 9.17
N LEU A 166 7.74 -6.25 8.71
CA LEU A 166 7.02 -7.27 9.47
C LEU A 166 7.37 -8.65 8.91
N SER A 167 7.74 -9.57 9.78
CA SER A 167 7.95 -10.97 9.43
C SER A 167 6.72 -11.77 9.78
N ARG A 168 6.39 -12.75 8.93
CA ARG A 168 5.35 -13.73 9.23
C ARG A 168 5.74 -14.52 10.49
N ILE A 169 4.83 -14.62 11.45
CA ILE A 169 4.99 -15.49 12.62
C ILE A 169 4.20 -16.79 12.41
N PRO A 170 4.64 -17.92 13.01
CA PRO A 170 3.94 -19.21 12.94
C PRO A 170 2.51 -19.17 13.49
#